data_AF-A0A6G7YQE0-F1
#
_entry.id   AF-A0A6G7YQE0-F1
#
_cell.length_a   1.000
_cell.length_b   1.000
_cell.length_c   1.000
_cell.angle_alpha   90.00
_cell.angle_beta   90.00
_cell.angle_gamma   90.00
#
_symmetry.space_group_name_H-M   'P 1'
#
loop_
_entity.id
_entity.type
_entity.pdbx_description
1 polymer ?
#
loop_
_entity_poly.entity_id
_entity_poly.type
_entity_poly.pdbx_seq_one_letter_code
_entity_poly.pdbx_strand_id
1 'polypeptide(L)'
;MQRVAGFGLALIALLVPAAADAQRNRCGDYHRDYKTATAKVADALQKYADCLDNGDPTYDCGSQYAHLRSGQKLLEVSTYNYRNYCRTTGRSRSQLDN
;
A
#
# COMPACT_ATOMS: atom_id res chain seq x y z
N MET A 1 48.45 -34.70 -23.60
CA MET A 1 47.00 -34.85 -23.80
C MET A 1 46.43 -35.62 -22.63
N GLN A 2 45.71 -34.95 -21.71
CA GLN A 2 44.88 -35.60 -20.69
C GLN A 2 43.72 -34.63 -20.41
N ARG A 3 42.54 -35.01 -20.91
CA ARG A 3 41.27 -34.31 -20.70
C ARG A 3 40.71 -34.79 -19.37
N VAL A 4 40.63 -33.91 -18.38
CA VAL A 4 39.90 -34.20 -17.14
C VAL A 4 38.49 -33.64 -17.34
N ALA A 5 37.57 -34.55 -17.63
CA ALA A 5 36.15 -34.27 -17.74
C ALA A 5 35.49 -34.39 -16.37
N GLY A 6 34.67 -33.39 -16.03
CA GLY A 6 33.53 -33.53 -15.13
C GLY A 6 33.85 -33.66 -13.64
N PHE A 7 33.32 -32.74 -12.84
CA PHE A 7 32.15 -32.96 -12.00
C PHE A 7 32.17 -32.01 -10.81
N GLY A 8 31.10 -31.23 -10.69
CA GLY A 8 30.57 -30.80 -9.40
C GLY A 8 31.30 -29.65 -8.73
N LEU A 9 30.75 -28.44 -8.89
CA LEU A 9 30.41 -27.55 -7.77
C LEU A 9 29.51 -26.42 -8.31
N ALA A 10 28.39 -26.79 -8.91
CA ALA A 10 27.26 -25.88 -9.09
C ALA A 10 26.46 -25.85 -7.77
N LEU A 11 27.02 -25.23 -6.74
CA LEU A 11 26.40 -25.04 -5.43
C LEU A 11 26.20 -23.53 -5.15
N ILE A 12 25.57 -22.85 -6.10
CA ILE A 12 25.12 -21.46 -5.93
C ILE A 12 23.62 -21.41 -6.26
N ALA A 13 22.80 -22.04 -5.43
CA ALA A 13 21.34 -22.01 -5.61
C ALA A 13 20.53 -22.01 -4.30
N LEU A 14 21.12 -21.74 -3.14
CA LEU A 14 20.43 -21.86 -1.85
C LEU A 14 20.32 -20.58 -1.02
N LEU A 15 20.70 -19.40 -1.55
CA LEU A 15 20.76 -18.19 -0.72
C LEU A 15 19.58 -17.22 -0.80
N VAL A 16 18.51 -17.48 -1.55
CA VAL A 16 17.34 -16.58 -1.53
C VAL A 16 16.06 -17.40 -1.73
N PRO A 17 15.20 -17.48 -0.69
CA PRO A 17 14.05 -16.58 -0.69
C PRO A 17 13.67 -16.02 0.68
N ALA A 18 14.61 -15.72 1.59
CA ALA A 18 14.26 -14.99 2.83
C ALA A 18 13.76 -13.53 2.57
N ALA A 19 13.99 -12.98 1.37
CA ALA A 19 13.48 -11.67 0.98
C ALA A 19 11.98 -11.68 0.61
N ALA A 20 11.42 -12.84 0.24
CA ALA A 20 10.02 -12.94 -0.19
C ALA A 20 9.05 -12.80 1.00
N ASP A 21 9.43 -13.28 2.19
CA ASP A 21 8.57 -13.22 3.38
C ASP A 21 8.56 -11.82 4.01
N ALA A 22 9.69 -11.11 3.99
CA ALA A 22 9.74 -9.70 4.40
C ALA A 22 8.90 -8.79 3.48
N GLN A 23 8.77 -9.15 2.19
CA GLN A 23 7.87 -8.48 1.25
C GLN A 23 6.39 -8.87 1.43
N ARG A 24 6.09 -10.12 1.80
CA ARG A 24 4.70 -10.58 2.04
C ARG A 24 4.01 -9.85 3.18
N ASN A 25 4.70 -9.59 4.28
CA ASN A 25 4.10 -8.91 5.44
C ASN A 25 3.85 -7.43 5.15
N ARG A 26 4.76 -6.77 4.42
CA ARG A 26 4.60 -5.35 4.07
C ARG A 26 3.39 -5.09 3.17
N CYS A 27 3.04 -6.01 2.28
CA CYS A 27 1.83 -5.84 1.46
C CYS A 27 0.55 -5.83 2.30
N GLY A 28 0.48 -6.65 3.36
CA GLY A 28 -0.65 -6.63 4.30
C GLY A 28 -0.77 -5.29 5.03
N ASP A 29 0.36 -4.75 5.48
CA ASP A 29 0.42 -3.43 6.12
C ASP A 29 0.01 -2.31 5.15
N TYR A 30 0.57 -2.28 3.95
CA TYR A 30 0.22 -1.28 2.94
C TYR A 30 -1.24 -1.39 2.46
N HIS A 31 -1.81 -2.61 2.42
CA HIS A 31 -3.23 -2.79 2.15
C HIS A 31 -4.10 -2.20 3.27
N ARG A 32 -3.74 -2.44 4.53
CA ARG A 32 -4.42 -1.86 5.69
C ARG A 32 -4.32 -0.33 5.70
N ASP A 33 -3.14 0.21 5.39
CA ASP A 33 -2.92 1.65 5.28
C ASP A 33 -3.75 2.26 4.16
N TYR A 34 -3.82 1.60 3.00
CA TYR A 34 -4.67 2.03 1.89
C TYR A 34 -6.15 2.06 2.26
N LYS A 35 -6.66 0.98 2.89
CA LYS A 35 -8.05 0.94 3.39
C LYS A 35 -8.32 2.05 4.42
N THR A 36 -7.39 2.26 5.35
CA THR A 36 -7.49 3.30 6.38
C THR A 36 -7.49 4.70 5.77
N ALA A 37 -6.60 4.97 4.82
CA ALA A 37 -6.56 6.25 4.12
C ALA A 37 -7.83 6.51 3.32
N THR A 38 -8.37 5.47 2.66
CA THR A 38 -9.64 5.56 1.92
C THR A 38 -10.79 5.92 2.85
N ALA A 39 -10.90 5.27 4.01
CA ALA A 39 -11.92 5.57 5.01
C ALA A 39 -11.81 7.01 5.54
N LYS A 40 -10.58 7.49 5.79
CA LYS A 40 -10.34 8.88 6.23
C LYS A 40 -10.75 9.91 5.18
N VAL A 41 -10.49 9.64 3.89
CA VAL A 41 -10.95 10.53 2.81
C VAL A 41 -12.47 10.54 2.72
N ALA A 42 -13.12 9.39 2.84
CA ALA A 42 -14.58 9.31 2.82
C ALA A 42 -15.22 10.09 3.98
N ASP A 43 -14.71 9.93 5.20
CA ASP A 43 -15.16 10.68 6.38
C ASP A 43 -14.94 12.19 6.22
N ALA A 44 -13.76 12.60 5.74
CA ALA A 44 -13.47 14.03 5.51
C ALA A 44 -14.32 14.63 4.37
N LEU A 45 -14.61 13.86 3.32
CA LEU A 45 -15.52 14.28 2.24
C LEU A 45 -16.93 14.51 2.79
N GLN A 46 -17.42 13.59 3.61
CA GLN A 46 -18.76 13.71 4.19
C GLN A 46 -18.86 14.92 5.11
N LYS A 47 -17.89 15.13 6.01
CA LYS A 47 -17.83 16.32 6.87
C LYS A 47 -17.75 17.62 6.09
N TYR A 48 -16.99 17.66 5.00
CA TYR A 48 -16.91 18.84 4.15
C TYR A 48 -18.24 19.08 3.41
N ALA A 49 -18.88 18.03 2.90
CA ALA A 49 -20.19 18.13 2.26
C ALA A 49 -21.27 18.61 3.23
N ASP A 50 -21.32 18.04 4.44
CA ASP A 50 -22.24 18.45 5.51
C ASP A 50 -21.98 19.92 5.91
N CYS A 51 -20.72 20.34 5.95
CA CYS A 51 -20.37 21.74 6.23
C CYS A 51 -20.92 22.70 5.15
N LEU A 52 -20.80 22.33 3.88
CA LEU A 52 -21.34 23.11 2.77
C LEU A 52 -22.87 23.15 2.77
N ASP A 53 -23.52 22.05 3.12
CA ASP A 53 -24.98 21.91 3.11
C ASP A 53 -25.65 22.67 4.27
N ASN A 54 -25.00 22.70 5.45
CA ASN A 54 -25.54 23.38 6.62
C ASN A 54 -25.45 24.92 6.52
N GLY A 55 -24.75 25.49 5.52
CA GLY A 55 -24.84 26.89 5.11
C GLY A 55 -24.48 27.95 6.16
N ASP A 56 -24.05 27.54 7.36
CA ASP A 56 -23.80 28.44 8.47
C ASP A 56 -22.35 28.98 8.37
N PRO A 57 -22.17 30.31 8.20
CA PRO A 57 -20.87 30.93 8.02
C PRO A 57 -19.95 30.84 9.25
N THR A 58 -20.45 30.34 10.38
CA THR A 58 -19.63 30.04 11.57
C THR A 58 -18.85 28.74 11.44
N TYR A 59 -19.24 27.84 10.52
CA TYR A 59 -18.49 26.63 10.26
C TYR A 59 -17.27 26.92 9.37
N ASP A 60 -16.08 26.62 9.88
CA ASP A 60 -14.83 26.69 9.11
C ASP A 60 -14.74 25.49 8.14
N CYS A 61 -15.52 25.55 7.06
CA CYS A 61 -15.45 24.56 5.98
C CYS A 61 -14.07 24.57 5.29
N GLY A 62 -13.30 25.67 5.41
CA GLY A 62 -11.92 25.74 4.94
C GLY A 62 -11.00 24.77 5.67
N SER A 63 -11.15 24.66 7.00
CA SER A 63 -10.46 23.64 7.79
C SER A 63 -10.87 22.22 7.40
N GLN A 64 -12.16 21.95 7.18
CA GLN A 64 -12.61 20.63 6.71
C GLN A 64 -12.06 20.29 5.32
N TYR A 65 -11.98 21.26 4.43
CA TYR A 65 -11.34 21.10 3.12
C TYR A 65 -9.83 20.82 3.25
N ALA A 66 -9.13 21.48 4.18
CA ALA A 66 -7.72 21.20 4.45
C ALA A 66 -7.51 19.77 4.97
N HIS A 67 -8.40 19.29 5.85
CA HIS A 67 -8.40 17.91 6.32
C HIS A 67 -8.63 16.92 5.17
N LEU A 68 -9.59 17.20 4.29
CA LEU A 68 -9.84 16.42 3.09
C LEU A 68 -8.59 16.35 2.19
N ARG A 69 -7.95 17.48 1.91
CA ARG A 69 -6.72 17.54 1.11
C ARG A 69 -5.58 16.72 1.73
N SER A 70 -5.42 16.80 3.05
CA SER A 70 -4.43 15.99 3.78
C SER A 70 -4.73 14.48 3.66
N GLY A 71 -6.00 14.10 3.80
CA GLY A 71 -6.47 12.73 3.59
C GLY A 71 -6.18 12.23 2.18
N GLN A 72 -6.45 13.04 1.15
CA GLN A 72 -6.19 12.70 -0.25
C GLN A 72 -4.70 12.45 -0.50
N LYS A 73 -3.82 13.31 0.05
CA LYS A 73 -2.36 13.12 -0.05
C LYS A 73 -1.91 11.80 0.62
N LEU A 74 -2.48 11.46 1.78
CA LEU A 74 -2.21 10.17 2.43
C LEU A 74 -2.67 9.00 1.56
N LEU A 75 -3.86 9.10 0.96
CA LEU A 75 -4.38 8.08 0.06
C LEU A 75 -3.49 7.90 -1.18
N GLU A 76 -2.98 8.97 -1.78
CA GLU A 76 -2.03 8.91 -2.90
C GLU A 76 -0.76 8.13 -2.52
N VAL A 77 -0.15 8.46 -1.37
CA VAL A 77 1.04 7.76 -0.87
C VAL A 77 0.74 6.29 -0.57
N SER A 78 -0.36 5.99 0.11
CA SER A 78 -0.75 4.61 0.41
C SER A 78 -1.08 3.81 -0.85
N THR A 79 -1.68 4.43 -1.86
CA THR A 79 -1.95 3.81 -3.17
C THR A 79 -0.65 3.51 -3.91
N TYR A 80 0.30 4.45 -3.90
CA TYR A 80 1.63 4.26 -4.49
C TYR A 80 2.36 3.09 -3.83
N ASN A 81 2.37 3.04 -2.49
CA ASN A 81 2.99 1.95 -1.74
C ASN A 81 2.29 0.62 -2.01
N TYR A 82 0.97 0.56 -1.90
CA TYR A 82 0.21 -0.65 -2.21
C TYR A 82 0.51 -1.15 -3.63
N ARG A 83 0.48 -0.26 -4.64
CA ARG A 83 0.76 -0.63 -6.04
C ARG A 83 2.19 -1.15 -6.20
N ASN A 84 3.19 -0.50 -5.63
CA ASN A 84 4.58 -0.87 -5.86
C ASN A 84 5.00 -2.13 -5.09
N TYR A 85 4.43 -2.37 -3.91
CA TYR A 85 4.81 -3.51 -3.07
C TYR A 85 3.90 -4.73 -3.26
N CYS A 86 2.62 -4.56 -3.58
CA CYS A 86 1.68 -5.67 -3.76
C CYS A 86 1.55 -6.12 -5.22
N ARG A 87 1.72 -5.21 -6.21
CA ARG A 87 1.58 -5.58 -7.63
C ARG A 87 2.83 -6.26 -8.20
N THR A 88 4.01 -5.98 -7.64
CA THR A 88 5.29 -6.59 -8.04
C THR A 88 5.51 -7.97 -7.41
N THR A 89 4.82 -8.29 -6.31
CA THR A 89 5.01 -9.53 -5.55
C THR A 89 4.11 -10.68 -6.00
N GLY A 90 3.34 -10.52 -7.09
CA GLY A 90 2.59 -11.62 -7.71
C GLY A 90 1.58 -12.30 -6.79
N ARG A 91 1.09 -11.61 -5.75
CA ARG A 91 0.11 -12.18 -4.83
C ARG A 91 -1.26 -12.14 -5.51
N SER A 92 -1.61 -13.28 -6.11
CA SER A 92 -2.97 -13.62 -6.53
C SER A 92 -3.95 -13.23 -5.42
N ARG A 93 -5.01 -12.53 -5.84
CA ARG A 93 -6.15 -11.97 -5.09
C ARG A 93 -6.60 -12.76 -3.84
N SER A 94 -6.37 -14.08 -3.80
CA SER A 94 -6.85 -15.05 -2.83
C SER A 94 -6.27 -14.98 -1.40
N GLN A 95 -5.30 -14.10 -1.10
CA GLN A 95 -4.70 -13.99 0.26
C GLN A 95 -5.02 -12.67 0.99
N LEU A 96 -5.88 -11.81 0.44
CA LEU A 96 -6.26 -10.53 1.08
C LEU A 96 -7.64 -10.57 1.77
N ASP A 97 -8.33 -11.72 1.71
CA ASP A 97 -9.70 -11.95 2.20
C ASP A 97 -9.76 -12.95 3.38
N ASN A 98 -8.69 -13.08 4.16
CA ASN A 98 -8.66 -13.79 5.45
C ASN A 98 -8.08 -12.85 6.51
#